data_AF-A0A2V1P1I4-F1
#
_entry.id   AF-A0A2V1P1I4-F1
#
_cell.length_a   1.000
_cell.length_b   1.000
_cell.length_c   1.000
_cell.angle_alpha   90.00
_cell.angle_beta   90.00
_cell.angle_gamma   90.00
#
_symmetry.space_group_name_H-M   'P 1'
#
loop_
_entity.id
_entity.type
_entity.pdbx_description
1 polymer ?
#
loop_
_entity_poly.entity_id
_entity_poly.type
_entity_poly.pdbx_seq_one_letter_code
_entity_poly.pdbx_strand_id
1 'polypeptide(L)'
;MTNEQGERLQAKTQRPVKPWFFEQDGGWYVQCRYGARVLLVDGKNNAAFVSKLEQVGSVLDAFRAAAQAGELDTAIARAAERKRTAK
;
A
#
# COMPACT_ATOMS: atom_id res chain seq x y z
N MET A 1 17.28 7.59 21.76
CA MET A 1 18.39 8.26 22.45
C MET A 1 17.85 8.77 23.77
N THR A 2 18.55 8.51 24.87
CA THR A 2 18.19 8.99 26.20
C THR A 2 19.12 10.15 26.52
N ASN A 3 18.57 11.31 26.83
CA ASN A 3 19.30 12.50 27.26
C ASN A 3 19.71 12.34 28.73
N GLU A 4 20.65 13.17 29.18
CA GLU A 4 21.37 13.06 30.47
C GLU A 4 20.48 13.00 31.73
N GLN A 5 19.19 13.34 31.61
CA GLN A 5 18.18 13.25 32.67
C GLN A 5 17.31 11.97 32.62
N GLY A 6 17.65 11.00 31.79
CA GLY A 6 16.95 9.71 31.71
C GLY A 6 15.66 9.71 30.89
N GLU A 7 15.29 10.84 30.28
CA GLU A 7 14.10 10.95 29.45
C GLU A 7 14.31 10.30 28.07
N ARG A 8 13.29 9.60 27.56
CA ARG A 8 13.32 9.06 26.18
C ARG A 8 12.94 10.16 25.20
N LEU A 9 13.92 10.80 24.57
CA LEU A 9 13.67 11.66 23.41
C LEU A 9 13.14 10.84 22.23
N GLN A 10 11.88 11.07 21.87
CA GLN A 10 11.33 10.61 20.59
C GLN A 10 11.94 11.44 19.47
N ALA A 11 13.01 10.92 18.86
CA ALA A 11 13.55 11.50 17.65
C ALA A 11 12.57 11.29 16.49
N LYS A 12 12.06 12.38 15.92
CA LYS A 12 11.33 12.36 14.64
C LYS A 12 12.34 12.10 13.51
N THR A 13 12.72 10.85 13.32
CA THR A 13 13.50 10.43 12.15
C THR A 13 12.61 10.42 10.92
N GLN A 14 13.03 11.13 9.86
CA GLN A 14 12.39 11.00 8.55
C GLN A 14 12.62 9.56 8.04
N ARG A 15 11.53 8.82 7.82
CA ARG A 15 11.60 7.48 7.23
C ARG A 15 11.28 7.58 5.74
N PRO A 16 12.05 6.92 4.87
CA PRO A 16 11.70 6.82 3.46
C PRO A 16 10.36 6.11 3.32
N VAL A 17 9.53 6.60 2.39
CA VAL A 17 8.29 5.93 2.01
C VAL A 17 8.69 4.63 1.32
N LYS A 18 8.26 3.49 1.87
CA LYS A 18 8.52 2.20 1.26
C LYS A 18 7.60 2.04 0.04
N PRO A 19 8.14 1.80 -1.17
CA PRO A 19 7.30 1.57 -2.34
C PRO A 19 6.43 0.33 -2.14
N TRP A 20 5.22 0.37 -2.69
CA TRP A 20 4.29 -0.76 -2.69
C TRP A 20 4.35 -1.57 -4.00
N PHE A 21 5.44 -1.41 -4.75
CA PHE A 21 5.80 -2.27 -5.87
C PHE A 21 7.15 -2.94 -5.60
N PHE A 22 7.29 -4.17 -6.07
CA PHE A 22 8.51 -4.96 -5.87
C PHE A 22 8.74 -5.88 -7.06
N GLU A 23 10.01 -6.19 -7.32
CA GLU A 23 10.42 -7.13 -8.35
C GLU A 23 10.32 -8.56 -7.80
N GLN A 24 9.69 -9.45 -8.56
CA GLN A 24 9.64 -10.88 -8.28
C GLN A 24 9.41 -11.65 -9.59
N ASP A 25 9.97 -12.85 -9.70
CA ASP A 25 9.78 -13.77 -10.85
C ASP A 25 10.11 -13.16 -12.23
N GLY A 26 11.06 -12.21 -12.27
CA GLY A 26 11.47 -11.53 -13.50
C GLY A 26 10.50 -10.44 -13.98
N GLY A 27 9.60 -9.98 -13.11
CA GLY A 27 8.76 -8.81 -13.37
C GLY A 27 8.47 -8.03 -12.09
N TRP A 28 7.55 -7.09 -12.19
CA TRP A 28 7.20 -6.13 -11.15
C TRP A 28 5.75 -6.30 -10.73
N TYR A 29 5.55 -6.44 -9.43
CA TYR A 29 4.23 -6.52 -8.82
C TYR A 29 3.91 -5.18 -8.17
N VAL A 30 2.76 -4.60 -8.49
CA VAL A 30 2.27 -3.33 -7.94
C VAL A 30 1.03 -3.59 -7.09
N GLN A 31 1.13 -3.38 -5.78
CA GLN A 31 0.03 -3.58 -4.86
C GLN A 31 -0.77 -2.30 -4.67
N CYS A 32 -2.09 -2.38 -4.82
CA CYS A 32 -3.00 -1.33 -4.39
C CYS A 32 -3.22 -1.46 -2.87
N ARG A 33 -2.87 -0.45 -2.09
CA ARG A 33 -3.00 -0.48 -0.62
C ARG A 33 -3.87 0.65 -0.09
N TYR A 34 -4.68 0.31 0.92
CA TYR A 34 -5.37 1.26 1.77
C TYR A 34 -4.73 1.22 3.18
N GLY A 35 -3.86 2.20 3.45
CA GLY A 35 -3.04 2.23 4.65
C GLY A 35 -2.17 0.97 4.78
N ALA A 36 -2.39 0.17 5.82
CA ALA A 36 -1.67 -1.09 6.02
C ALA A 36 -2.27 -2.29 5.27
N ARG A 37 -3.45 -2.15 4.65
CA ARG A 37 -4.22 -3.25 4.04
C ARG A 37 -4.01 -3.29 2.54
N VAL A 38 -3.85 -4.49 1.98
CA VAL A 38 -3.80 -4.69 0.52
C VAL A 38 -5.23 -4.83 0.01
N LEU A 39 -5.57 -4.09 -1.04
CA LEU A 39 -6.85 -4.16 -1.72
C LEU A 39 -6.77 -5.24 -2.81
N LEU A 40 -7.87 -5.97 -2.98
CA LEU A 40 -8.02 -6.93 -4.07
C LEU A 40 -8.57 -6.17 -5.28
N VAL A 41 -7.73 -5.95 -6.30
CA VAL A 41 -8.04 -5.06 -7.43
C VAL A 41 -9.15 -5.66 -8.32
N ASP A 42 -9.12 -6.97 -8.53
CA ASP A 42 -10.12 -7.73 -9.29
C ASP A 42 -10.98 -8.66 -8.39
N GLY A 43 -10.88 -8.49 -7.07
CA GLY A 43 -11.51 -9.35 -6.07
C GLY A 43 -10.80 -10.69 -5.80
N LYS A 44 -9.71 -11.03 -6.51
CA LYS A 44 -8.93 -12.27 -6.34
C LYS A 44 -7.44 -12.01 -6.13
N ASN A 45 -6.87 -11.15 -6.95
CA ASN A 45 -5.47 -10.79 -6.99
C ASN A 45 -5.22 -9.51 -6.19
N ASN A 46 -4.13 -9.52 -5.44
CA ASN A 46 -3.71 -8.44 -4.55
C ASN A 46 -2.67 -7.49 -5.19
N ALA A 47 -2.24 -7.79 -6.42
CA ALA A 47 -1.24 -7.02 -7.15
C ALA A 47 -1.49 -7.09 -8.65
N ALA A 48 -1.11 -6.04 -9.36
CA ALA A 48 -0.98 -6.04 -10.81
C ALA A 48 0.47 -6.39 -11.19
N PHE A 49 0.64 -7.30 -12.16
CA PHE A 49 1.96 -7.71 -12.66
C PHE A 49 2.30 -6.97 -13.95
N VAL A 50 3.54 -6.49 -14.06
CA VAL A 50 4.11 -5.92 -15.28
C VAL A 50 5.51 -6.47 -15.51
N SER A 51 5.94 -6.59 -16.77
CA SER A 51 7.25 -7.17 -17.09
C SER A 51 8.40 -6.18 -16.96
N LYS A 52 8.12 -4.87 -17.04
CA LYS A 52 9.14 -3.82 -16.98
C LYS A 52 8.81 -2.78 -15.92
N LEU A 53 9.85 -2.23 -15.29
CA LEU A 53 9.70 -1.14 -14.30
C LEU A 53 8.99 0.09 -14.89
N GLU A 54 9.24 0.42 -16.15
CA GLU A 54 8.62 1.56 -16.83
C GLU A 54 7.09 1.48 -16.87
N GLN A 55 6.53 0.26 -16.85
CA GLN A 55 5.09 0.02 -16.88
C GLN A 55 4.42 0.20 -15.51
N VAL A 56 5.21 0.25 -14.42
CA VAL A 56 4.69 0.45 -13.07
C VAL A 56 3.96 1.79 -12.96
N GLY A 57 4.46 2.83 -13.63
CA GLY A 57 3.83 4.16 -13.65
C GLY A 57 2.40 4.10 -14.21
N SER A 58 2.22 3.45 -15.35
CA SER A 58 0.89 3.30 -15.98
C SER A 58 -0.10 2.53 -15.11
N VAL A 59 0.37 1.55 -14.33
CA VAL A 59 -0.47 0.82 -13.37
C VAL A 59 -0.92 1.73 -12.22
N LEU A 60 -0.02 2.58 -11.71
CA LEU A 60 -0.37 3.55 -10.67
C LEU A 60 -1.38 4.58 -11.18
N ASP A 61 -1.23 5.04 -12.43
CA ASP A 61 -2.21 5.93 -13.07
C ASP A 61 -3.57 5.25 -13.25
N ALA A 62 -3.60 3.98 -13.63
CA ALA A 62 -4.83 3.19 -13.72
C ALA A 62 -5.51 3.04 -12.35
N PHE A 63 -4.75 2.76 -11.28
CA PHE A 63 -5.29 2.72 -9.92
C PHE A 63 -5.85 4.07 -9.48
N ARG A 64 -5.17 5.18 -9.85
CA ARG A 64 -5.66 6.52 -9.57
C ARG A 64 -6.97 6.80 -10.30
N ALA A 65 -7.08 6.45 -11.58
CA ALA A 65 -8.29 6.61 -12.36
C ALA A 65 -9.46 5.78 -11.79
N ALA A 66 -9.21 4.50 -11.45
CA ALA A 66 -10.21 3.62 -10.84
C ALA A 66 -10.68 4.14 -9.48
N ALA A 67 -9.76 4.71 -8.67
CA ALA A 67 -10.12 5.38 -7.41
C ALA A 67 -10.99 6.62 -7.65
N GLN A 68 -10.66 7.44 -8.65
CA GLN A 68 -11.45 8.63 -9.00
C GLN A 68 -12.84 8.28 -9.56
N ALA A 69 -12.95 7.15 -10.25
CA ALA A 69 -14.22 6.61 -10.75
C ALA A 69 -15.07 5.92 -9.66
N GLY A 70 -14.53 5.71 -8.46
CA GLY A 70 -15.20 5.02 -7.35
C GLY A 70 -15.24 3.49 -7.47
N GLU A 71 -14.53 2.91 -8.44
CA GLU A 71 -14.50 1.45 -8.65
C GLU A 71 -13.85 0.72 -7.46
N LEU A 72 -12.92 1.39 -6.78
CA LEU A 72 -12.25 0.87 -5.60
C LEU A 72 -13.04 1.09 -4.30
N ASP A 73 -14.13 1.87 -4.32
CA ASP A 73 -14.84 2.26 -3.09
C ASP A 73 -15.42 1.06 -2.36
N THR A 74 -15.96 0.08 -3.09
CA THR A 74 -16.47 -1.15 -2.48
C THR A 74 -15.34 -1.96 -1.84
N ALA A 75 -14.18 -2.05 -2.49
CA ALA A 75 -13.01 -2.74 -1.94
C ALA A 75 -12.44 -2.00 -0.73
N ILE A 76 -12.40 -0.67 -0.76
CA ILE A 76 -11.97 0.19 0.35
C ILE A 76 -12.95 0.06 1.51
N ALA A 77 -14.26 0.10 1.29
CA ALA A 77 -15.27 -0.05 2.32
C ALA A 77 -15.12 -1.41 3.04
N ARG A 78 -15.00 -2.51 2.29
CA ARG A 78 -14.72 -3.84 2.85
C ARG A 78 -13.40 -3.88 3.61
N ALA A 79 -12.36 -3.24 3.07
CA ALA A 79 -11.07 -3.16 3.75
C ALA A 79 -11.12 -2.25 4.97
N ALA A 80 -12.01 -1.25 5.02
CA ALA A 80 -12.17 -0.29 6.11
C ALA A 80 -12.94 -0.90 7.28
N GLU A 81 -13.88 -1.82 7.02
CA GLU A 81 -14.58 -2.60 8.03
C GLU A 81 -13.57 -3.27 8.97
N ARG A 82 -13.34 -2.62 10.11
CA ARG A 82 -12.60 -3.22 11.22
C ARG A 82 -13.46 -4.38 11.73
N LYS A 83 -13.13 -5.60 11.33
CA LYS A 83 -13.34 -6.73 12.25
C LYS A 83 -12.52 -6.41 13.49
N ARG A 84 -13.16 -5.86 14.52
CA ARG A 84 -12.64 -5.97 15.88
C ARG A 84 -12.48 -7.46 16.09
N THR A 85 -11.26 -7.97 16.08
CA THR A 85 -10.97 -9.24 16.75
C THR A 85 -11.42 -8.99 18.19
N ALA A 86 -12.59 -9.52 18.53
CA ALA A 86 -12.91 -9.75 19.93
C ALA A 86 -11.81 -10.67 20.44
N LYS A 87 -11.03 -10.16 21.38
CA LYS A 87 -10.02 -10.91 22.09
C LYS A 87 -10.69 -11.63 23.25
#